data_AF-A0A9W6XLG4-F1
#
_entry.id   AF-A0A9W6XLG4-F1
#
_cell.length_a   1.000
_cell.length_b   1.000
_cell.length_c   1.000
_cell.angle_alpha   90.00
_cell.angle_beta   90.00
_cell.angle_gamma   90.00
#
_symmetry.space_group_name_H-M   'P 1'
#
loop_
_entity.id
_entity.type
_entity.pdbx_description
1 polymer ?
#
loop_
_entity_poly.entity_id
_entity_poly.type
_entity_poly.pdbx_seq_one_letter_code
_entity_poly.pdbx_strand_id
1 'polypeptide(L)'
;MSFSLLHQSGYKVSLNKGGLGVEITQRMSSVGTGVCTPTHLNVEVWTSSTMSDLRVYFNESYPVGNVGYYGLSGVYTTKKFVLDGMAATEPYFPDFWKHYKLSNDLINALSVKSFKSNSKYYSPSEDICPDGTMGCKDNCEKTEACTQREINGQDCLVLALMVPDYDQGYFQAVFANLGIPAYFCFLGYDGVNRFASDAATNGTPVVFYHYEPDLFHVTHKGLFTRVGLPRTDPARVKLATGDYGEYGFGNKTDNQVDVDYPSLPLLKFAASIVKDLPIGSLFAKLALSDTNINDLLSDYSVAANDLSEPEPYFRAACNWVKANYDIWSDWLDRLPLCSFEEHIVNHVTGCDNGSTVREIQFAWKSPNPGNISLPYNCDGGVAALPPTIVTSRSCELILDNARVWSGWIDQKPECDSTFYDYNVSQCDSNAHRTVQYFWKLPSDQNSMLSTECSWGVSLPENIKIDCEYMPTSSPTFAALAVLAVIVAVLLVVAAIFVHKYRNAPIVKRSQYEMLELMIFGGFLTTGAAVAYVGQPSRLLCGIRPVLVCMGFITIFGVLVMKSLRAHEICDEAR
;
A
#
# COMPACT_ATOMS: atom_id res chain seq x y z
N MET A 1 -21.05 -9.81 -17.30
CA MET A 1 -21.37 -8.57 -16.56
C MET A 1 -20.07 -7.82 -16.42
N SER A 2 -20.00 -6.56 -16.85
CA SER A 2 -18.80 -5.72 -16.77
C SER A 2 -19.07 -4.62 -15.75
N PHE A 3 -18.15 -4.40 -14.81
CA PHE A 3 -18.15 -3.23 -13.94
C PHE A 3 -16.77 -2.60 -14.02
N SER A 4 -16.76 -1.30 -14.27
CA SER A 4 -15.58 -0.45 -14.12
C SER A 4 -15.78 0.39 -12.87
N LEU A 5 -15.34 -0.12 -11.71
CA LEU A 5 -15.14 0.73 -10.51
C LEU A 5 -13.87 1.54 -10.74
N LEU A 6 -13.95 2.54 -11.62
CA LEU A 6 -12.91 3.53 -11.86
C LEU A 6 -13.18 4.78 -11.02
N HIS A 7 -13.04 4.66 -9.70
CA HIS A 7 -12.58 5.80 -8.91
C HIS A 7 -11.79 5.38 -7.66
N GLN A 8 -10.48 5.63 -7.74
CA GLN A 8 -9.57 5.90 -6.62
C GLN A 8 -9.35 4.80 -5.55
N SER A 9 -9.49 3.54 -5.92
CA SER A 9 -8.78 2.43 -5.27
C SER A 9 -8.15 1.58 -6.38
N GLY A 10 -6.83 1.42 -6.37
CA GLY A 10 -6.01 1.03 -7.53
C GLY A 10 -6.15 -0.42 -8.04
N TYR A 11 -7.34 -1.02 -8.01
CA TYR A 11 -7.56 -2.39 -8.50
C TYR A 11 -8.44 -2.39 -9.75
N LYS A 12 -7.89 -2.90 -10.86
CA LYS A 12 -8.70 -3.25 -12.04
C LYS A 12 -9.51 -4.50 -11.70
N VAL A 13 -10.80 -4.33 -11.43
CA VAL A 13 -11.73 -5.44 -11.24
C VAL A 13 -12.25 -5.86 -12.61
N SER A 14 -11.91 -7.08 -13.03
CA SER A 14 -12.56 -7.73 -14.17
C SER A 14 -13.63 -8.66 -13.66
N LEU A 15 -14.88 -8.42 -14.09
CA LEU A 15 -15.97 -9.32 -13.78
C LEU A 15 -16.09 -10.39 -14.86
N ASN A 16 -16.25 -11.63 -14.42
CA ASN A 16 -16.52 -12.75 -15.28
C ASN A 16 -17.91 -13.30 -14.95
N LYS A 17 -18.73 -13.55 -15.99
CA LYS A 17 -19.97 -14.31 -15.80
C LYS A 17 -19.54 -15.78 -15.71
N GLY A 18 -19.50 -16.31 -14.48
CA GLY A 18 -19.16 -17.71 -14.26
C GLY A 18 -20.08 -18.64 -15.05
N GLY A 19 -19.52 -19.74 -15.55
CA GLY A 19 -20.29 -20.90 -16.00
C GLY A 19 -20.89 -21.66 -14.81
N LEU A 20 -21.52 -22.80 -15.10
CA LEU A 20 -22.28 -23.66 -14.19
C LEU A 20 -21.69 -23.76 -12.76
N GLY A 21 -22.58 -23.81 -11.77
CA GLY A 21 -22.29 -23.63 -10.33
C GLY A 21 -21.27 -24.58 -9.68
N VAL A 22 -20.84 -25.64 -10.38
CA VAL A 22 -19.82 -26.59 -9.90
C VAL A 22 -18.38 -26.13 -10.17
N GLU A 23 -18.15 -25.20 -11.11
CA GLU A 23 -16.79 -24.72 -11.45
C GLU A 23 -16.30 -23.59 -10.53
N ILE A 24 -17.10 -23.16 -9.54
CA ILE A 24 -16.84 -21.94 -8.77
C ILE A 24 -15.48 -21.98 -8.08
N THR A 25 -15.19 -23.04 -7.33
CA THR A 25 -13.91 -23.20 -6.62
C THR A 25 -12.78 -23.63 -7.54
N GLN A 26 -13.09 -24.30 -8.66
CA GLN A 26 -12.11 -24.60 -9.70
C GLN A 26 -11.56 -23.32 -10.34
N ARG A 27 -12.40 -22.32 -10.60
CA ARG A 27 -11.99 -21.00 -11.13
C ARG A 27 -11.13 -20.19 -10.16
N MET A 28 -11.17 -20.53 -8.87
CA MET A 28 -10.33 -19.95 -7.83
C MET A 28 -9.01 -20.71 -7.66
N SER A 29 -8.81 -21.81 -8.38
CA SER A 29 -7.63 -22.67 -8.31
C SER A 29 -6.67 -22.44 -9.48
N SER A 30 -5.43 -22.91 -9.34
CA SER A 30 -4.40 -22.88 -10.39
C SER A 30 -4.58 -23.94 -11.49
N VAL A 31 -5.69 -24.68 -11.48
CA VAL A 31 -5.98 -25.78 -12.43
C VAL A 31 -7.33 -25.61 -13.12
N GLY A 32 -7.55 -26.38 -14.18
CA GLY A 32 -8.82 -26.41 -14.92
C GLY A 32 -9.22 -25.02 -15.43
N THR A 33 -10.46 -24.61 -15.13
CA THR A 33 -11.01 -23.33 -15.56
C THR A 33 -10.38 -22.10 -14.91
N GLY A 34 -9.68 -22.25 -13.78
CA GLY A 34 -8.95 -21.17 -13.13
C GLY A 34 -7.69 -20.72 -13.88
N VAL A 35 -7.14 -21.56 -14.76
CA VAL A 35 -6.00 -21.20 -15.63
C VAL A 35 -6.39 -20.13 -16.65
N CYS A 36 -7.57 -20.26 -17.27
CA CYS A 36 -8.03 -19.37 -18.32
C CYS A 36 -8.80 -18.16 -17.77
N THR A 37 -9.49 -18.37 -16.65
CA THR A 37 -10.45 -17.39 -16.09
C THR A 37 -10.38 -17.36 -14.56
N PRO A 38 -9.27 -16.86 -13.99
CA PRO A 38 -9.08 -16.82 -12.55
C PRO A 38 -10.10 -15.88 -11.89
N THR A 39 -10.78 -16.38 -10.87
CA THR A 39 -11.74 -15.63 -10.05
C THR A 39 -11.20 -15.52 -8.64
N HIS A 40 -11.21 -14.30 -8.07
CA HIS A 40 -10.73 -14.07 -6.70
C HIS A 40 -11.82 -14.19 -5.64
N LEU A 41 -13.07 -13.87 -6.00
CA LEU A 41 -14.23 -13.88 -5.12
C LEU A 41 -15.48 -14.27 -5.93
N ASN A 42 -16.29 -15.16 -5.36
CA ASN A 42 -17.68 -15.31 -5.71
C ASN A 42 -18.52 -14.93 -4.49
N VAL A 43 -19.40 -13.96 -4.67
CA VAL A 43 -20.20 -13.35 -3.58
C VAL A 43 -21.49 -14.12 -3.28
N GLU A 44 -21.90 -15.02 -4.18
CA GLU A 44 -23.12 -15.79 -4.00
C GLU A 44 -22.93 -17.22 -4.50
N VAL A 45 -22.94 -18.17 -3.56
CA VAL A 45 -22.79 -19.60 -3.84
C VAL A 45 -23.88 -20.38 -3.11
N TRP A 46 -24.65 -21.13 -3.90
CA TRP A 46 -25.66 -22.08 -3.44
C TRP A 46 -24.97 -23.41 -3.15
N THR A 47 -25.08 -23.91 -1.91
CA THR A 47 -24.23 -25.02 -1.42
C THR A 47 -24.98 -26.30 -1.05
N SER A 48 -26.30 -26.34 -1.23
CA SER A 48 -27.15 -27.46 -0.84
C SER A 48 -26.70 -28.80 -1.46
N SER A 49 -26.63 -28.88 -2.79
CA SER A 49 -26.30 -30.09 -3.54
C SER A 49 -24.87 -30.10 -4.10
N THR A 50 -24.17 -28.97 -4.09
CA THR A 50 -22.87 -28.80 -4.77
C THR A 50 -21.67 -28.82 -3.82
N MET A 51 -21.88 -28.88 -2.50
CA MET A 51 -20.79 -28.74 -1.52
C MET A 51 -19.69 -29.81 -1.67
N SER A 52 -20.03 -31.04 -2.06
CA SER A 52 -19.04 -32.10 -2.33
C SER A 52 -18.11 -31.70 -3.47
N ASP A 53 -18.66 -31.13 -4.53
CA ASP A 53 -17.92 -30.74 -5.74
C ASP A 53 -17.05 -29.51 -5.46
N LEU A 54 -17.60 -28.55 -4.71
CA LEU A 54 -16.86 -27.34 -4.31
C LEU A 54 -15.62 -27.69 -3.47
N ARG A 55 -15.72 -28.70 -2.58
CA ARG A 55 -14.65 -29.13 -1.68
C ARG A 55 -13.40 -29.65 -2.38
N VAL A 56 -13.51 -30.07 -3.64
CA VAL A 56 -12.38 -30.62 -4.42
C VAL A 56 -11.21 -29.61 -4.51
N TYR A 57 -11.51 -28.31 -4.53
CA TYR A 57 -10.52 -27.23 -4.72
C TYR A 57 -10.28 -26.38 -3.45
N PHE A 58 -10.61 -26.89 -2.26
CA PHE A 58 -10.44 -26.15 -0.99
C PHE A 58 -8.97 -25.98 -0.54
N ASN A 59 -8.02 -26.62 -1.23
CA ASN A 59 -6.60 -26.34 -1.05
C ASN A 59 -6.23 -24.91 -1.50
N GLU A 60 -6.94 -24.38 -2.49
CA GLU A 60 -6.66 -23.10 -3.16
C GLU A 60 -7.84 -22.12 -3.09
N SER A 61 -8.95 -22.54 -2.49
CA SER A 61 -10.12 -21.71 -2.22
C SER A 61 -10.65 -21.96 -0.82
N TYR A 62 -11.41 -21.02 -0.27
CA TYR A 62 -12.00 -21.18 1.05
C TYR A 62 -13.36 -20.49 1.16
N PRO A 63 -14.26 -21.01 2.02
CA PRO A 63 -15.49 -20.30 2.36
C PRO A 63 -15.13 -19.08 3.22
N VAL A 64 -15.52 -17.90 2.75
CA VAL A 64 -15.25 -16.61 3.40
C VAL A 64 -16.28 -16.32 4.49
N GLY A 65 -17.50 -16.81 4.32
CA GLY A 65 -18.63 -16.59 5.22
C GLY A 65 -19.94 -16.44 4.45
N ASN A 66 -21.02 -16.05 5.14
CA ASN A 66 -22.33 -15.85 4.52
C ASN A 66 -22.40 -14.49 3.80
N VAL A 67 -23.21 -14.41 2.74
CA VAL A 67 -23.53 -13.15 2.06
C VAL A 67 -24.52 -12.28 2.84
N GLY A 68 -25.21 -12.84 3.84
CA GLY A 68 -26.09 -12.13 4.78
C GLY A 68 -27.58 -12.40 4.58
N TYR A 69 -28.02 -12.65 3.35
CA TYR A 69 -29.40 -13.04 3.02
C TYR A 69 -29.52 -14.55 2.77
N TYR A 70 -30.76 -15.03 2.72
CA TYR A 70 -31.07 -16.43 2.52
C TYR A 70 -31.53 -16.70 1.09
N GLY A 71 -31.05 -17.81 0.53
CA GLY A 71 -31.56 -18.38 -0.69
C GLY A 71 -32.72 -19.33 -0.40
N LEU A 72 -33.75 -19.28 -1.24
CA LEU A 72 -34.86 -20.21 -1.20
C LEU A 72 -35.29 -20.59 -2.62
N SER A 73 -35.06 -21.85 -2.99
CA SER A 73 -35.68 -22.44 -4.17
C SER A 73 -37.07 -22.97 -3.86
N GLY A 74 -37.94 -23.04 -4.86
CA GLY A 74 -39.29 -23.54 -4.67
C GLY A 74 -40.08 -23.74 -5.95
N VAL A 75 -41.25 -24.32 -5.75
CA VAL A 75 -42.29 -24.41 -6.77
C VAL A 75 -43.30 -23.30 -6.51
N TYR A 76 -43.70 -22.59 -7.55
CA TYR A 76 -44.60 -21.45 -7.48
C TYR A 76 -45.78 -21.63 -8.44
N THR A 77 -46.89 -20.99 -8.09
CA THR A 77 -48.12 -20.91 -8.87
C THR A 77 -48.64 -19.46 -8.85
N THR A 78 -49.56 -19.11 -9.75
CA THR A 78 -50.21 -17.80 -9.71
C THR A 78 -51.18 -17.69 -8.53
N LYS A 79 -51.20 -16.52 -7.89
CA LYS A 79 -52.15 -16.21 -6.82
C LYS A 79 -53.59 -16.29 -7.29
N LYS A 80 -53.85 -15.90 -8.55
CA LYS A 80 -55.16 -16.03 -9.17
C LYS A 80 -55.61 -17.49 -9.25
N PHE A 81 -54.74 -18.42 -9.66
CA PHE A 81 -55.10 -19.84 -9.71
C PHE A 81 -55.45 -20.39 -8.32
N VAL A 82 -54.77 -19.92 -7.26
CA VAL A 82 -55.13 -20.25 -5.87
C VAL A 82 -56.53 -19.76 -5.52
N LEU A 83 -56.86 -18.51 -5.82
CA LEU A 83 -58.18 -17.94 -5.55
C LEU A 83 -59.29 -18.64 -6.35
N ASP A 84 -59.03 -18.94 -7.62
CA ASP A 84 -59.98 -19.63 -8.48
C ASP A 84 -60.22 -21.07 -7.99
N GLY A 85 -59.17 -21.78 -7.54
CA GLY A 85 -59.28 -23.11 -6.93
C GLY A 85 -60.07 -23.12 -5.62
N MET A 86 -59.88 -22.10 -4.78
CA MET A 86 -60.68 -21.91 -3.56
C MET A 86 -62.17 -21.66 -3.85
N ALA A 87 -62.47 -21.01 -4.98
CA ALA A 87 -63.82 -20.66 -5.41
C ALA A 87 -64.51 -21.76 -6.25
N ALA A 88 -63.79 -22.83 -6.61
CA ALA A 88 -64.34 -23.94 -7.39
C ALA A 88 -65.45 -24.68 -6.64
N THR A 89 -66.38 -25.30 -7.39
CA THR A 89 -67.50 -26.07 -6.80
C THR A 89 -67.02 -27.19 -5.90
N GLU A 90 -65.96 -27.89 -6.32
CA GLU A 90 -65.13 -28.72 -5.45
C GLU A 90 -63.80 -28.01 -5.21
N PRO A 91 -63.60 -27.38 -4.04
CA PRO A 91 -62.41 -26.59 -3.80
C PRO A 91 -61.12 -27.40 -3.91
N TYR A 92 -60.13 -26.81 -4.56
CA TYR A 92 -58.77 -27.32 -4.58
C TYR A 92 -57.76 -26.22 -4.30
N PHE A 93 -56.59 -26.60 -3.78
CA PHE A 93 -55.60 -25.66 -3.26
C PHE A 93 -54.27 -25.81 -4.03
N PRO A 94 -54.06 -25.04 -5.12
CA PRO A 94 -52.81 -25.05 -5.89
C PRO A 94 -51.57 -24.64 -5.10
N ASP A 95 -51.74 -24.00 -3.95
CA ASP A 95 -50.66 -23.69 -3.02
C ASP A 95 -50.35 -24.84 -2.05
N PHE A 96 -51.00 -26.00 -2.17
CA PHE A 96 -50.78 -27.16 -1.31
C PHE A 96 -50.57 -28.47 -2.08
N TRP A 97 -49.41 -29.09 -1.86
CA TRP A 97 -48.93 -30.22 -2.66
C TRP A 97 -49.89 -31.41 -2.75
N LYS A 98 -50.69 -31.70 -1.71
CA LYS A 98 -51.58 -32.88 -1.71
C LYS A 98 -52.61 -32.83 -2.82
N HIS A 99 -53.05 -31.64 -3.24
CA HIS A 99 -54.03 -31.50 -4.30
C HIS A 99 -53.46 -31.81 -5.69
N TYR A 100 -52.14 -31.69 -5.88
CA TYR A 100 -51.44 -32.14 -7.09
C TYR A 100 -51.49 -33.66 -7.28
N LYS A 101 -51.70 -34.40 -6.19
CA LYS A 101 -51.87 -35.86 -6.21
C LYS A 101 -53.33 -36.27 -6.33
N LEU A 102 -54.23 -35.56 -5.65
CA LEU A 102 -55.59 -36.03 -5.38
C LEU A 102 -56.67 -35.40 -6.26
N SER A 103 -56.46 -34.19 -6.79
CA SER A 103 -57.48 -33.46 -7.56
C SER A 103 -57.28 -33.62 -9.06
N ASN A 104 -58.21 -34.30 -9.73
CA ASN A 104 -58.22 -34.37 -11.19
C ASN A 104 -58.43 -33.00 -11.84
N ASP A 105 -59.25 -32.14 -11.25
CA ASP A 105 -59.52 -30.80 -11.77
C ASP A 105 -58.26 -29.94 -11.78
N LEU A 106 -57.46 -29.99 -10.70
CA LEU A 106 -56.18 -29.32 -10.64
C LEU A 106 -55.20 -29.89 -11.69
N ILE A 107 -55.09 -31.22 -11.78
CA ILE A 107 -54.19 -31.86 -12.75
C ILE A 107 -54.57 -31.48 -14.19
N ASN A 108 -55.87 -31.48 -14.50
CA ASN A 108 -56.38 -31.11 -15.82
C ASN A 108 -56.19 -29.62 -16.14
N ALA A 109 -56.32 -28.74 -15.14
CA ALA A 109 -56.04 -27.31 -15.28
C ALA A 109 -54.57 -27.03 -15.65
N LEU A 110 -53.66 -27.93 -15.27
CA LEU A 110 -52.22 -27.89 -15.56
C LEU A 110 -51.79 -28.90 -16.63
N SER A 111 -52.73 -29.31 -17.50
CA SER A 111 -52.53 -30.35 -18.52
C SER A 111 -51.22 -30.20 -19.31
N VAL A 112 -50.40 -31.25 -19.31
CA VAL A 112 -49.21 -31.35 -20.15
C VAL A 112 -49.55 -31.37 -21.64
N LYS A 113 -50.71 -31.91 -22.04
CA LYS A 113 -51.16 -31.91 -23.43
C LYS A 113 -51.42 -30.49 -23.92
N SER A 114 -52.14 -29.70 -23.13
CA SER A 114 -52.37 -28.28 -23.40
C SER A 114 -51.05 -27.52 -23.47
N PHE A 115 -50.12 -27.77 -22.54
CA PHE A 115 -48.81 -27.16 -22.53
C PHE A 115 -47.98 -27.49 -23.79
N LYS A 116 -47.82 -28.78 -24.13
CA LYS A 116 -47.06 -29.22 -25.30
C LYS A 116 -47.67 -28.78 -26.63
N SER A 117 -48.97 -28.45 -26.66
CA SER A 117 -49.61 -27.84 -27.84
C SER A 117 -49.32 -26.35 -28.01
N ASN A 118 -48.79 -25.68 -26.98
CA ASN A 118 -48.50 -24.27 -27.01
C ASN A 118 -47.11 -23.99 -27.62
N SER A 119 -47.11 -23.77 -28.94
CA SER A 119 -45.90 -23.44 -29.74
C SER A 119 -45.14 -22.19 -29.28
N LYS A 120 -45.71 -21.34 -28.42
CA LYS A 120 -45.00 -20.19 -27.84
C LYS A 120 -43.90 -20.62 -26.87
N TYR A 121 -44.08 -21.74 -26.16
CA TYR A 121 -43.16 -22.20 -25.12
C TYR A 121 -42.60 -23.59 -25.40
N TYR A 122 -43.31 -24.43 -26.15
CA TYR A 122 -42.90 -25.81 -26.42
C TYR A 122 -42.96 -26.18 -27.92
N SER A 123 -41.95 -26.84 -28.48
CA SER A 123 -40.66 -27.15 -27.86
C SER A 123 -39.81 -25.88 -27.68
N PRO A 124 -38.92 -25.82 -26.69
CA PRO A 124 -37.95 -24.75 -26.61
C PRO A 124 -37.09 -24.68 -27.89
N SER A 125 -36.53 -23.51 -28.18
CA SER A 125 -35.67 -23.31 -29.36
C SER A 125 -34.31 -23.99 -29.24
N GLU A 126 -33.85 -24.21 -28.01
CA GLU A 126 -32.62 -24.92 -27.69
C GLU A 126 -32.98 -26.29 -27.12
N ASP A 127 -32.16 -27.30 -27.39
CA ASP A 127 -32.30 -28.62 -26.80
C ASP A 127 -31.65 -28.60 -25.40
N ILE A 128 -32.45 -28.18 -24.42
CA ILE A 128 -32.02 -27.92 -23.04
C ILE A 128 -31.85 -29.21 -22.26
N CYS A 129 -32.72 -30.20 -22.51
CA CYS A 129 -32.56 -31.55 -21.97
C CYS A 129 -32.64 -32.60 -23.08
N PRO A 130 -31.48 -32.98 -23.66
CA PRO A 130 -31.42 -33.95 -24.74
C PRO A 130 -31.94 -35.32 -24.33
N ASP A 131 -32.58 -36.00 -25.29
CA ASP A 131 -33.11 -37.36 -25.10
C ASP A 131 -32.07 -38.32 -24.54
N GLY A 132 -32.45 -39.03 -23.47
CA GLY A 132 -31.60 -40.02 -22.79
C GLY A 132 -30.64 -39.43 -21.75
N THR A 133 -30.56 -38.11 -21.61
CA THR A 133 -29.79 -37.44 -20.55
C THR A 133 -30.69 -37.20 -19.34
N MET A 134 -30.30 -37.61 -18.13
CA MET A 134 -31.11 -37.45 -16.89
C MET A 134 -32.55 -37.97 -17.01
N GLY A 135 -32.75 -39.01 -17.84
CA GLY A 135 -34.09 -39.55 -18.11
C GLY A 135 -35.00 -38.65 -18.94
N CYS A 136 -34.46 -37.62 -19.61
CA CYS A 136 -35.21 -36.74 -20.48
C CYS A 136 -35.67 -37.41 -21.77
N LYS A 137 -36.83 -36.93 -22.22
CA LYS A 137 -37.41 -37.19 -23.54
C LYS A 137 -38.21 -35.97 -23.99
N ASP A 138 -37.92 -35.49 -25.19
CA ASP A 138 -38.52 -34.30 -25.79
C ASP A 138 -38.41 -33.07 -24.85
N ASN A 139 -37.23 -32.80 -24.28
CA ASN A 139 -37.00 -31.70 -23.33
C ASN A 139 -37.82 -31.79 -22.03
N CYS A 140 -38.39 -32.95 -21.71
CA CYS A 140 -39.08 -33.17 -20.44
C CYS A 140 -38.65 -34.46 -19.75
N GLU A 141 -38.77 -34.48 -18.44
CA GLU A 141 -38.78 -35.69 -17.60
C GLU A 141 -40.21 -35.98 -17.13
N LYS A 142 -40.42 -37.13 -16.50
CA LYS A 142 -41.75 -37.54 -16.05
C LYS A 142 -41.68 -38.49 -14.86
N THR A 143 -42.65 -38.37 -13.95
CA THR A 143 -42.76 -39.27 -12.79
C THR A 143 -43.37 -40.63 -13.15
N GLU A 144 -43.04 -41.67 -12.38
CA GLU A 144 -43.72 -42.98 -12.44
C GLU A 144 -45.23 -42.86 -12.27
N ALA A 145 -45.69 -42.01 -11.34
CA ALA A 145 -47.12 -41.76 -11.12
C ALA A 145 -47.82 -41.23 -12.39
N CYS A 146 -47.13 -40.42 -13.18
CA CYS A 146 -47.65 -39.97 -14.47
C CYS A 146 -47.67 -41.10 -15.50
N THR A 147 -46.63 -41.93 -15.59
CA THR A 147 -46.64 -43.15 -16.44
C THR A 147 -47.87 -44.01 -16.16
N GLN A 148 -48.18 -44.26 -14.88
CA GLN A 148 -49.34 -45.04 -14.49
C GLN A 148 -50.66 -44.37 -14.86
N ARG A 149 -50.76 -43.03 -14.77
CA ARG A 149 -51.96 -42.28 -15.20
C ARG A 149 -52.18 -42.35 -16.71
N GLU A 150 -51.12 -42.19 -17.49
CA GLU A 150 -51.22 -42.24 -18.95
C GLU A 150 -51.67 -43.63 -19.45
N ILE A 151 -51.20 -44.71 -18.81
CA ILE A 151 -51.68 -46.08 -19.07
C ILE A 151 -53.19 -46.19 -18.81
N ASN A 152 -53.70 -45.49 -17.81
CA ASN A 152 -55.14 -45.42 -17.49
C ASN A 152 -55.91 -44.38 -18.34
N GLY A 153 -55.29 -43.81 -19.38
CA GLY A 153 -55.91 -42.82 -20.25
C GLY A 153 -56.14 -41.45 -19.61
N GLN A 154 -55.53 -41.19 -18.44
CA GLN A 154 -55.63 -39.92 -17.73
C GLN A 154 -54.47 -38.98 -18.09
N ASP A 155 -54.68 -37.68 -17.89
CA ASP A 155 -53.68 -36.66 -18.19
C ASP A 155 -52.78 -36.34 -16.99
N CYS A 156 -51.60 -35.78 -17.25
CA CYS A 156 -50.65 -35.36 -16.22
C CYS A 156 -50.48 -33.84 -16.19
N LEU A 157 -49.98 -33.33 -15.07
CA LEU A 157 -49.68 -31.91 -14.93
C LEU A 157 -48.27 -31.59 -15.43
N VAL A 158 -48.02 -30.32 -15.78
CA VAL A 158 -46.68 -29.82 -16.08
C VAL A 158 -46.13 -28.96 -14.93
N LEU A 159 -44.87 -29.23 -14.57
CA LEU A 159 -44.00 -28.32 -13.82
C LEU A 159 -42.96 -27.77 -14.79
N ALA A 160 -42.99 -26.47 -15.06
CA ALA A 160 -41.98 -25.83 -15.90
C ALA A 160 -40.68 -25.62 -15.11
N LEU A 161 -39.57 -26.13 -15.63
CA LEU A 161 -38.23 -25.99 -15.07
C LEU A 161 -37.35 -25.12 -15.97
N MET A 162 -36.34 -24.48 -15.38
CA MET A 162 -35.42 -23.61 -16.13
C MET A 162 -34.43 -24.46 -16.92
N VAL A 163 -33.50 -25.10 -16.22
CA VAL A 163 -32.45 -25.97 -16.78
C VAL A 163 -32.27 -27.15 -15.82
N PRO A 164 -31.79 -28.32 -16.30
CA PRO A 164 -31.68 -29.50 -15.46
C PRO A 164 -30.61 -29.38 -14.36
N ASP A 165 -29.59 -28.55 -14.57
CA ASP A 165 -28.48 -28.40 -13.62
C ASP A 165 -28.83 -27.57 -12.37
N TYR A 166 -29.97 -26.87 -12.37
CA TYR A 166 -30.41 -26.06 -11.23
C TYR A 166 -31.17 -26.92 -10.23
N ASP A 167 -30.70 -26.96 -8.97
CA ASP A 167 -31.22 -27.84 -7.92
C ASP A 167 -31.45 -29.27 -8.43
N GLN A 168 -30.45 -29.79 -9.18
CA GLN A 168 -30.53 -30.98 -10.00
C GLN A 168 -31.26 -32.14 -9.31
N GLY A 169 -32.31 -32.64 -9.97
CA GLY A 169 -33.13 -33.77 -9.53
C GLY A 169 -33.96 -33.55 -8.26
N TYR A 170 -33.82 -32.43 -7.54
CA TYR A 170 -34.45 -32.25 -6.23
C TYR A 170 -35.98 -32.20 -6.34
N PHE A 171 -36.53 -31.27 -7.11
CA PHE A 171 -37.98 -31.11 -7.22
C PHE A 171 -38.64 -32.28 -7.96
N GLN A 172 -37.92 -32.86 -8.93
CA GLN A 172 -38.39 -34.04 -9.65
C GLN A 172 -38.53 -35.24 -8.72
N ALA A 173 -37.53 -35.48 -7.87
CA ALA A 173 -37.57 -36.52 -6.86
C ALA A 173 -38.68 -36.27 -5.82
N VAL A 174 -38.84 -35.04 -5.32
CA VAL A 174 -39.92 -34.71 -4.38
C VAL A 174 -41.29 -35.04 -4.98
N PHE A 175 -41.55 -34.63 -6.21
CA PHE A 175 -42.82 -34.92 -6.89
C PHE A 175 -43.01 -36.42 -7.13
N ALA A 176 -41.96 -37.14 -7.55
CA ALA A 176 -42.00 -38.58 -7.74
C ALA A 176 -42.31 -39.32 -6.44
N ASN A 177 -41.63 -38.99 -5.34
CA ASN A 177 -41.79 -39.65 -4.04
C ASN A 177 -43.12 -39.32 -3.35
N LEU A 178 -43.69 -38.14 -3.62
CA LEU A 178 -45.06 -37.80 -3.20
C LEU A 178 -46.12 -38.51 -4.05
N GLY A 179 -45.75 -39.09 -5.18
CA GLY A 179 -46.66 -39.71 -6.13
C GLY A 179 -47.49 -38.70 -6.91
N ILE A 180 -46.92 -37.53 -7.21
CA ILE A 180 -47.55 -36.50 -8.02
C ILE A 180 -47.32 -36.84 -9.51
N PRO A 181 -48.39 -36.93 -10.33
CA PRO A 181 -48.28 -37.28 -11.73
C PRO A 181 -47.89 -36.06 -12.58
N ALA A 182 -46.58 -35.81 -12.70
CA ALA A 182 -46.04 -34.62 -13.34
C ALA A 182 -45.08 -34.95 -14.49
N TYR A 183 -45.07 -34.05 -15.48
CA TYR A 183 -43.97 -33.81 -16.40
C TYR A 183 -43.14 -32.63 -15.89
N PHE A 184 -41.83 -32.73 -16.04
CA PHE A 184 -40.89 -31.66 -15.76
C PHE A 184 -40.31 -31.18 -17.07
N CYS A 185 -40.77 -30.05 -17.60
CA CYS A 185 -40.37 -29.58 -18.92
C CYS A 185 -39.44 -28.38 -18.83
N PHE A 186 -38.27 -28.47 -19.48
CA PHE A 186 -37.23 -27.45 -19.42
C PHE A 186 -37.42 -26.39 -20.49
N LEU A 187 -37.52 -25.12 -20.09
CA LEU A 187 -37.79 -23.98 -20.99
C LEU A 187 -36.68 -22.94 -21.03
N GLY A 188 -35.63 -23.12 -20.23
CA GLY A 188 -34.59 -22.12 -20.01
C GLY A 188 -35.04 -21.05 -19.02
N TYR A 189 -34.07 -20.30 -18.50
CA TYR A 189 -34.32 -19.22 -17.53
C TYR A 189 -35.35 -18.21 -18.07
N ASP A 190 -35.09 -17.66 -19.26
CA ASP A 190 -35.99 -16.67 -19.89
C ASP A 190 -37.33 -17.28 -20.33
N GLY A 191 -37.36 -18.58 -20.64
CA GLY A 191 -38.58 -19.27 -21.05
C GLY A 191 -39.54 -19.45 -19.88
N VAL A 192 -39.04 -19.91 -18.73
CA VAL A 192 -39.84 -20.03 -17.50
C VAL A 192 -40.35 -18.67 -17.04
N ASN A 193 -39.48 -17.65 -17.03
CA ASN A 193 -39.87 -16.30 -16.59
C ASN A 193 -41.00 -15.73 -17.46
N ARG A 194 -40.91 -15.88 -18.79
CA ARG A 194 -41.98 -15.47 -19.71
C ARG A 194 -43.24 -16.30 -19.53
N PHE A 195 -43.11 -17.62 -19.41
CA PHE A 195 -44.26 -18.53 -19.23
C PHE A 195 -45.06 -18.17 -17.97
N ALA A 196 -44.38 -17.96 -16.84
CA ALA A 196 -45.00 -17.58 -15.58
C ALA A 196 -45.59 -16.16 -15.62
N SER A 197 -44.87 -15.18 -16.16
CA SER A 197 -45.34 -13.79 -16.29
C SER A 197 -46.59 -13.69 -17.17
N ASP A 198 -46.56 -14.29 -18.36
CA ASP A 198 -47.71 -14.32 -19.26
C ASP A 198 -48.92 -15.03 -18.63
N ALA A 199 -48.69 -16.10 -17.88
CA ALA A 199 -49.75 -16.81 -17.18
C ALA A 199 -50.40 -15.95 -16.08
N ALA A 200 -49.60 -15.16 -15.34
CA ALA A 200 -50.12 -14.20 -14.38
C ALA A 200 -50.95 -13.09 -15.05
N THR A 201 -50.50 -12.57 -16.20
CA THR A 201 -51.22 -11.54 -16.97
C THR A 201 -52.53 -12.07 -17.55
N ASN A 202 -52.51 -13.28 -18.11
CA ASN A 202 -53.68 -13.88 -18.77
C ASN A 202 -54.63 -14.60 -17.79
N GLY A 203 -54.22 -14.74 -16.53
CA GLY A 203 -54.99 -15.46 -15.52
C GLY A 203 -55.09 -16.96 -15.78
N THR A 204 -54.10 -17.55 -16.46
CA THR A 204 -54.06 -18.99 -16.74
C THR A 204 -53.33 -19.76 -15.63
N PRO A 205 -53.74 -20.99 -15.32
CA PRO A 205 -53.03 -21.85 -14.38
C PRO A 205 -51.60 -22.14 -14.85
N VAL A 206 -50.65 -22.09 -13.91
CA VAL A 206 -49.25 -22.45 -14.17
C VAL A 206 -48.60 -22.95 -12.89
N VAL A 207 -47.64 -23.86 -13.04
CA VAL A 207 -46.72 -24.26 -11.97
C VAL A 207 -45.32 -24.31 -12.52
N PHE A 208 -44.40 -23.69 -11.81
CA PHE A 208 -43.02 -23.50 -12.27
C PHE A 208 -42.04 -23.49 -11.10
N TYR A 209 -40.79 -23.85 -11.39
CA TYR A 209 -39.67 -23.70 -10.49
C TYR A 209 -39.09 -22.29 -10.56
N HIS A 210 -38.74 -21.73 -9.41
CA HIS A 210 -37.97 -20.50 -9.30
C HIS A 210 -37.23 -20.44 -7.96
N TYR A 211 -36.41 -19.42 -7.78
CA TYR A 211 -35.70 -19.13 -6.53
C TYR A 211 -35.81 -17.65 -6.14
N GLU A 212 -35.60 -17.39 -4.85
CA GLU A 212 -35.52 -16.06 -4.24
C GLU A 212 -34.18 -15.93 -3.46
N PRO A 213 -33.55 -14.73 -3.44
CA PRO A 213 -33.97 -13.50 -4.12
C PRO A 213 -33.67 -13.54 -5.63
N ASP A 214 -34.58 -13.00 -6.43
CA ASP A 214 -34.37 -12.81 -7.87
C ASP A 214 -35.22 -11.62 -8.37
N LEU A 215 -34.76 -10.97 -9.44
CA LEU A 215 -35.45 -9.86 -10.08
C LEU A 215 -36.91 -10.20 -10.47
N PHE A 216 -37.18 -11.46 -10.85
CA PHE A 216 -38.51 -11.93 -11.21
C PHE A 216 -39.54 -11.71 -10.10
N HIS A 217 -39.19 -12.07 -8.85
CA HIS A 217 -40.09 -11.93 -7.71
C HIS A 217 -40.27 -10.47 -7.27
N VAL A 218 -39.27 -9.63 -7.49
CA VAL A 218 -39.34 -8.18 -7.23
C VAL A 218 -40.25 -7.49 -8.25
N THR A 219 -40.11 -7.83 -9.53
CA THR A 219 -40.90 -7.24 -10.63
C THR A 219 -42.36 -7.70 -10.65
N HIS A 220 -42.64 -8.91 -10.15
CA HIS A 220 -43.99 -9.49 -10.11
C HIS A 220 -44.51 -9.65 -8.67
N LYS A 221 -44.16 -8.70 -7.81
CA LYS A 221 -44.48 -8.74 -6.37
C LYS A 221 -45.97 -9.00 -6.13
N GLY A 222 -46.28 -10.07 -5.41
CA GLY A 222 -47.64 -10.43 -5.00
C GLY A 222 -48.49 -11.14 -6.07
N LEU A 223 -47.93 -11.46 -7.24
CA LEU A 223 -48.63 -12.20 -8.30
C LEU A 223 -48.52 -13.72 -8.16
N PHE A 224 -47.49 -14.19 -7.47
CA PHE A 224 -47.19 -15.61 -7.31
C PHE A 224 -47.25 -16.03 -5.85
N THR A 225 -47.59 -17.30 -5.63
CA THR A 225 -47.62 -17.97 -4.33
C THR A 225 -46.76 -19.22 -4.42
N ARG A 226 -45.90 -19.43 -3.42
CA ARG A 226 -45.11 -20.65 -3.29
C ARG A 226 -46.01 -21.83 -2.94
N VAL A 227 -45.85 -22.95 -3.63
CA VAL A 227 -46.53 -24.20 -3.33
C VAL A 227 -45.89 -24.81 -2.08
N GLY A 228 -46.67 -24.98 -1.02
CA GLY A 228 -46.23 -25.66 0.19
C GLY A 228 -46.07 -27.15 -0.06
N LEU A 229 -44.83 -27.60 -0.26
CA LEU A 229 -44.44 -29.02 -0.24
C LEU A 229 -44.34 -29.50 1.23
N PRO A 230 -44.16 -30.80 1.52
CA PRO A 230 -43.98 -31.27 2.89
C PRO A 230 -42.87 -30.51 3.59
N ARG A 231 -43.14 -30.02 4.81
CA ARG A 231 -42.21 -29.17 5.55
C ARG A 231 -40.78 -29.71 5.51
N THR A 232 -39.83 -28.82 5.20
CA THR A 232 -38.40 -29.09 5.22
C THR A 232 -37.97 -29.77 6.53
N ASP A 233 -37.22 -30.85 6.40
CA ASP A 233 -36.56 -31.58 7.49
C ASP A 233 -35.10 -31.85 7.08
N PRO A 234 -34.09 -31.32 7.81
CA PRO A 234 -32.68 -31.52 7.48
C PRO A 234 -32.26 -32.98 7.31
N ALA A 235 -32.88 -33.92 8.03
CA ALA A 235 -32.55 -35.34 7.89
C ALA A 235 -33.01 -35.90 6.53
N ARG A 236 -34.17 -35.45 6.05
CA ARG A 236 -34.75 -35.86 4.75
C ARG A 236 -34.15 -35.10 3.58
N VAL A 237 -33.77 -33.83 3.76
CA VAL A 237 -33.02 -33.06 2.75
C VAL A 237 -31.69 -33.76 2.41
N LYS A 238 -31.00 -34.33 3.40
CA LYS A 238 -29.75 -35.08 3.18
C LYS A 238 -29.90 -36.36 2.35
N LEU A 239 -31.12 -36.81 2.11
CA LEU A 239 -31.39 -37.95 1.23
C LEU A 239 -31.36 -37.57 -0.26
N ALA A 240 -31.28 -36.27 -0.57
CA ALA A 240 -31.12 -35.80 -1.93
C ALA A 240 -29.78 -36.27 -2.51
N THR A 241 -29.82 -37.06 -3.58
CA THR A 241 -28.62 -37.55 -4.27
C THR A 241 -28.14 -36.59 -5.37
N GLY A 242 -29.01 -35.71 -5.85
CA GLY A 242 -28.76 -34.85 -7.02
C GLY A 242 -29.08 -35.54 -8.35
N ASP A 243 -29.50 -36.80 -8.31
CA ASP A 243 -29.85 -37.58 -9.50
C ASP A 243 -31.37 -37.61 -9.72
N TYR A 244 -31.76 -37.74 -10.98
CA TYR A 244 -33.12 -38.07 -11.40
C TYR A 244 -33.08 -38.73 -12.80
N GLY A 245 -34.04 -39.62 -13.07
CA GLY A 245 -34.16 -40.28 -14.37
C GLY A 245 -33.07 -41.33 -14.64
N GLU A 246 -32.43 -41.84 -13.59
CA GLU A 246 -31.34 -42.83 -13.61
C GLU A 246 -31.75 -44.13 -14.30
N TYR A 247 -33.05 -44.44 -14.25
CA TYR A 247 -33.65 -45.61 -14.87
C TYR A 247 -34.43 -45.29 -16.15
N GLY A 248 -34.29 -44.07 -16.68
CA GLY A 248 -34.97 -43.61 -17.89
C GLY A 248 -36.33 -42.95 -17.66
N PHE A 249 -36.93 -42.50 -18.77
CA PHE A 249 -38.12 -41.65 -18.78
C PHE A 249 -39.35 -42.31 -18.16
N GLY A 250 -39.88 -41.71 -17.09
CA GLY A 250 -41.12 -42.17 -16.44
C GLY A 250 -40.94 -43.32 -15.45
N ASN A 251 -39.71 -43.63 -15.05
CA ASN A 251 -39.41 -44.66 -14.05
C ASN A 251 -39.18 -44.04 -12.65
N LYS A 252 -39.20 -44.89 -11.62
CA LYS A 252 -38.96 -44.49 -10.23
C LYS A 252 -37.50 -44.08 -10.05
N THR A 253 -37.24 -43.02 -9.29
CA THR A 253 -35.89 -42.55 -8.92
C THR A 253 -35.41 -43.19 -7.61
N ASP A 254 -34.09 -43.28 -7.45
CA ASP A 254 -33.44 -43.65 -6.18
C ASP A 254 -33.21 -42.46 -5.25
N ASN A 255 -33.37 -41.23 -5.75
CA ASN A 255 -33.30 -40.02 -4.96
C ASN A 255 -34.50 -39.96 -4.01
N GLN A 256 -34.27 -40.15 -2.69
CA GLN A 256 -35.33 -40.36 -1.71
C GLN A 256 -35.90 -39.07 -1.09
N VAL A 257 -35.47 -37.90 -1.58
CA VAL A 257 -35.95 -36.63 -1.03
C VAL A 257 -37.43 -36.41 -1.34
N ASP A 258 -38.19 -36.02 -0.32
CA ASP A 258 -39.65 -35.93 -0.36
C ASP A 258 -40.16 -34.80 0.56
N VAL A 259 -39.32 -33.76 0.71
CA VAL A 259 -39.59 -32.55 1.49
C VAL A 259 -39.22 -31.31 0.70
N ASP A 260 -39.83 -30.21 1.10
CA ASP A 260 -39.60 -28.90 0.53
C ASP A 260 -38.15 -28.45 0.67
N TYR A 261 -37.68 -27.67 -0.29
CA TYR A 261 -36.32 -27.18 -0.36
C TYR A 261 -36.02 -26.25 0.84
N PRO A 262 -34.86 -26.41 1.52
CA PRO A 262 -34.54 -25.61 2.68
C PRO A 262 -34.25 -24.15 2.31
N SER A 263 -34.68 -23.22 3.17
CA SER A 263 -34.06 -21.89 3.19
C SER A 263 -32.63 -22.04 3.73
N LEU A 264 -31.64 -21.55 2.99
CA LEU A 264 -30.23 -21.71 3.33
C LEU A 264 -29.45 -20.40 3.18
N PRO A 265 -28.48 -20.14 4.07
CA PRO A 265 -27.62 -18.98 3.91
C PRO A 265 -26.71 -19.19 2.69
N LEU A 266 -26.66 -18.20 1.80
CA LEU A 266 -25.76 -18.26 0.65
C LEU A 266 -24.33 -17.91 1.10
N LEU A 267 -23.35 -18.64 0.56
CA LEU A 267 -21.95 -18.50 0.96
C LEU A 267 -21.17 -17.65 -0.04
N LYS A 268 -20.12 -17.02 0.48
CA LYS A 268 -19.06 -16.38 -0.29
C LYS A 268 -17.86 -17.32 -0.33
N PHE A 269 -17.21 -17.41 -1.48
CA PHE A 269 -15.97 -18.16 -1.66
C PHE A 269 -14.90 -17.27 -2.25
N ALA A 270 -13.67 -17.42 -1.79
CA ALA A 270 -12.53 -16.69 -2.32
C ALA A 270 -11.33 -17.59 -2.56
N ALA A 271 -10.46 -17.16 -3.48
CA ALA A 271 -9.16 -17.79 -3.69
C ALA A 271 -8.25 -17.57 -2.47
N SER A 272 -7.49 -18.59 -2.08
CA SER A 272 -6.61 -18.52 -0.91
C SER A 272 -5.56 -17.42 -1.01
N ILE A 273 -5.19 -16.98 -2.22
CA ILE A 273 -4.24 -15.89 -2.45
C ILE A 273 -4.70 -14.54 -1.89
N VAL A 274 -6.02 -14.32 -1.74
CA VAL A 274 -6.55 -13.06 -1.20
C VAL A 274 -6.77 -13.07 0.31
N LYS A 275 -6.53 -14.22 0.96
CA LYS A 275 -6.89 -14.44 2.37
C LYS A 275 -6.19 -13.49 3.33
N ASP A 276 -4.89 -13.29 3.14
CA ASP A 276 -4.06 -12.46 4.02
C ASP A 276 -3.88 -11.02 3.48
N LEU A 277 -4.59 -10.68 2.39
CA LEU A 277 -4.61 -9.33 1.85
C LEU A 277 -5.66 -8.47 2.59
N PRO A 278 -5.50 -7.13 2.66
CA PRO A 278 -6.49 -6.25 3.28
C PRO A 278 -7.92 -6.43 2.74
N ILE A 279 -8.05 -6.80 1.45
CA ILE A 279 -9.34 -7.06 0.80
C ILE A 279 -10.06 -8.29 1.38
N GLY A 280 -9.32 -9.26 1.96
CA GLY A 280 -9.89 -10.45 2.57
C GLY A 280 -10.81 -10.13 3.75
N SER A 281 -10.49 -9.10 4.53
CA SER A 281 -11.35 -8.62 5.62
C SER A 281 -12.65 -8.01 5.10
N LEU A 282 -12.58 -7.20 4.03
CA LEU A 282 -13.77 -6.68 3.35
C LEU A 282 -14.66 -7.84 2.87
N PHE A 283 -14.09 -8.88 2.26
CA PHE A 283 -14.86 -10.03 1.78
C PHE A 283 -15.54 -10.78 2.92
N ALA A 284 -14.87 -10.92 4.07
CA ALA A 284 -15.44 -11.55 5.26
C ALA A 284 -16.63 -10.77 5.80
N LYS A 285 -16.50 -9.45 5.93
CA LYS A 285 -17.49 -8.57 6.57
C LYS A 285 -18.64 -8.12 5.66
N LEU A 286 -18.43 -8.11 4.33
CA LEU A 286 -19.47 -7.75 3.37
C LEU A 286 -20.69 -8.65 3.59
N ALA A 287 -21.80 -8.05 3.99
CA ALA A 287 -23.05 -8.77 4.21
C ALA A 287 -24.24 -7.86 3.88
N LEU A 288 -25.18 -8.39 3.11
CA LEU A 288 -26.44 -7.74 2.75
C LEU A 288 -27.59 -8.47 3.44
N SER A 289 -28.51 -7.73 4.05
CA SER A 289 -29.76 -8.31 4.57
C SER A 289 -30.73 -8.64 3.44
N ASP A 290 -31.75 -9.46 3.72
CA ASP A 290 -32.82 -9.76 2.76
C ASP A 290 -33.53 -8.48 2.26
N THR A 291 -33.68 -7.46 3.12
CA THR A 291 -34.24 -6.16 2.72
C THR A 291 -33.29 -5.44 1.76
N ASN A 292 -31.99 -5.41 2.05
CA ASN A 292 -31.03 -4.67 1.22
C ASN A 292 -30.90 -5.27 -0.19
N ILE A 293 -30.87 -6.60 -0.32
CA ILE A 293 -30.79 -7.23 -1.64
C ILE A 293 -32.07 -7.00 -2.45
N ASN A 294 -33.24 -7.04 -1.82
CA ASN A 294 -34.52 -6.75 -2.49
C ASN A 294 -34.64 -5.27 -2.89
N ASP A 295 -34.15 -4.34 -2.07
CA ASP A 295 -34.09 -2.91 -2.40
C ASP A 295 -33.14 -2.68 -3.58
N LEU A 296 -31.96 -3.29 -3.58
CA LEU A 296 -31.00 -3.24 -4.69
C LEU A 296 -31.59 -3.78 -6.00
N LEU A 297 -32.29 -4.92 -5.95
CA LEU A 297 -32.97 -5.50 -7.11
C LEU A 297 -34.13 -4.60 -7.60
N SER A 298 -34.83 -3.93 -6.68
CA SER A 298 -35.91 -2.98 -7.01
C SER A 298 -35.35 -1.75 -7.71
N ASP A 299 -34.30 -1.15 -7.15
CA ASP A 299 -33.61 0.00 -7.75
C ASP A 299 -33.00 -0.35 -9.10
N TYR A 300 -32.42 -1.54 -9.22
CA TYR A 300 -31.93 -2.06 -10.49
C TYR A 300 -33.07 -2.23 -11.51
N SER A 301 -34.23 -2.77 -11.12
CA SER A 301 -35.39 -2.90 -12.00
C SER A 301 -35.84 -1.54 -12.55
N VAL A 302 -35.92 -0.52 -11.69
CA VAL A 302 -36.24 0.86 -12.11
C VAL A 302 -35.18 1.39 -13.07
N ALA A 303 -33.90 1.11 -12.81
CA ALA A 303 -32.81 1.53 -13.68
C ALA A 303 -32.76 0.82 -15.03
N ALA A 304 -33.01 -0.48 -15.06
CA ALA A 304 -33.01 -1.26 -16.29
C ALA A 304 -34.13 -0.85 -17.26
N ASN A 305 -35.21 -0.26 -16.75
CA ASN A 305 -36.32 0.25 -17.57
C ASN A 305 -36.06 1.65 -18.15
N ASP A 306 -35.00 2.33 -17.74
CA ASP A 306 -34.61 3.64 -18.25
C ASP A 306 -33.66 3.50 -19.44
N LEU A 307 -34.20 3.67 -20.66
CA LEU A 307 -33.42 3.55 -21.90
C LEU A 307 -32.28 4.58 -22.04
N SER A 308 -32.28 5.64 -21.21
CA SER A 308 -31.21 6.63 -21.19
C SER A 308 -30.05 6.26 -20.26
N GLU A 309 -30.22 5.21 -19.45
CA GLU A 309 -29.24 4.72 -18.49
C GLU A 309 -28.32 3.67 -19.14
N PRO A 310 -27.03 3.98 -19.39
CA PRO A 310 -26.11 3.03 -20.00
C PRO A 310 -25.67 1.92 -19.02
N GLU A 311 -25.66 2.17 -17.71
CA GLU A 311 -25.14 1.24 -16.69
C GLU A 311 -26.10 1.09 -15.49
N PRO A 312 -27.29 0.50 -15.69
CA PRO A 312 -28.35 0.45 -14.67
C PRO A 312 -27.93 -0.27 -13.38
N TYR A 313 -27.11 -1.31 -13.50
CA TYR A 313 -26.54 -2.02 -12.34
C TYR A 313 -25.62 -1.11 -11.51
N PHE A 314 -24.76 -0.32 -12.17
CA PHE A 314 -23.85 0.60 -11.50
C PHE A 314 -24.62 1.72 -10.81
N ARG A 315 -25.64 2.28 -11.48
CA ARG A 315 -26.50 3.30 -10.87
C ARG A 315 -27.15 2.80 -9.58
N ALA A 316 -27.78 1.62 -9.62
CA ALA A 316 -28.44 1.05 -8.44
C ALA A 316 -27.44 0.81 -7.29
N ALA A 317 -26.32 0.14 -7.57
CA ALA A 317 -25.29 -0.11 -6.57
C ALA A 317 -24.67 1.17 -6.00
N CYS A 318 -24.37 2.16 -6.86
CA CYS A 318 -23.78 3.44 -6.45
C CYS A 318 -24.73 4.25 -5.56
N ASN A 319 -26.02 4.29 -5.91
CA ASN A 319 -27.03 4.96 -5.08
C ASN A 319 -27.17 4.26 -3.72
N TRP A 320 -27.20 2.93 -3.71
CA TRP A 320 -27.26 2.17 -2.46
C TRP A 320 -26.03 2.43 -1.59
N VAL A 321 -24.81 2.37 -2.14
CA VAL A 321 -23.57 2.66 -1.39
C VAL A 321 -23.61 4.08 -0.83
N LYS A 322 -24.05 5.08 -1.60
CA LYS A 322 -24.17 6.46 -1.09
C LYS A 322 -25.18 6.59 0.06
N ALA A 323 -26.29 5.86 -0.01
CA ALA A 323 -27.37 5.95 0.96
C ALA A 323 -27.13 5.14 2.25
N ASN A 324 -26.28 4.10 2.21
CA ASN A 324 -26.13 3.12 3.29
C ASN A 324 -24.71 3.13 3.91
N TYR A 325 -24.13 4.31 4.13
CA TYR A 325 -22.80 4.47 4.72
C TYR A 325 -22.65 3.76 6.07
N ASP A 326 -23.68 3.85 6.91
CA ASP A 326 -23.77 3.17 8.20
C ASP A 326 -23.66 1.64 8.09
N ILE A 327 -24.10 1.05 6.98
CA ILE A 327 -24.00 -0.40 6.76
C ILE A 327 -22.60 -0.79 6.29
N TRP A 328 -22.10 -0.17 5.21
CA TRP A 328 -20.85 -0.64 4.60
C TRP A 328 -19.59 -0.10 5.25
N SER A 329 -19.68 0.99 6.02
CA SER A 329 -18.50 1.54 6.73
C SER A 329 -17.92 0.54 7.73
N ASP A 330 -18.77 -0.30 8.34
CA ASP A 330 -18.34 -1.38 9.23
C ASP A 330 -17.65 -2.55 8.50
N TRP A 331 -17.84 -2.66 7.18
CA TRP A 331 -17.14 -3.66 6.37
C TRP A 331 -15.67 -3.31 6.16
N LEU A 332 -15.29 -2.05 6.34
CA LEU A 332 -13.92 -1.58 6.25
C LEU A 332 -13.28 -1.58 7.64
N ASP A 333 -12.13 -2.23 7.75
CA ASP A 333 -11.30 -2.04 8.95
C ASP A 333 -10.81 -0.60 9.02
N ARG A 334 -10.77 -0.06 10.24
CA ARG A 334 -10.07 1.18 10.49
C ARG A 334 -8.60 0.99 10.15
N LEU A 335 -8.03 1.96 9.45
CA LEU A 335 -6.60 2.01 9.24
C LEU A 335 -5.88 2.09 10.59
N PRO A 336 -4.67 1.52 10.70
CA PRO A 336 -3.86 1.68 11.90
C PRO A 336 -3.55 3.16 12.16
N LEU A 337 -3.21 3.49 13.42
CA LEU A 337 -2.75 4.84 13.76
C LEU A 337 -1.37 5.09 13.12
N CYS A 338 -1.20 6.29 12.56
CA CYS A 338 0.08 6.72 12.00
C CYS A 338 1.15 6.82 13.09
N SER A 339 2.29 6.18 12.85
CA SER A 339 3.48 6.18 13.71
C SER A 339 4.71 6.63 12.94
N PHE A 340 5.66 7.25 13.64
CA PHE A 340 6.88 7.72 13.00
C PHE A 340 7.73 6.56 12.46
N GLU A 341 7.79 5.43 13.18
CA GLU A 341 8.63 4.29 12.84
C GLU A 341 8.14 3.49 11.62
N GLU A 342 6.83 3.31 11.47
CA GLU A 342 6.28 2.45 10.41
C GLU A 342 5.88 3.24 9.16
N HIS A 343 5.43 4.49 9.32
CA HIS A 343 4.72 5.25 8.30
C HIS A 343 5.50 6.45 7.74
N ILE A 344 6.57 6.91 8.41
CA ILE A 344 7.36 8.06 7.98
C ILE A 344 8.77 7.61 7.59
N VAL A 345 9.27 8.17 6.49
CA VAL A 345 10.66 8.03 6.06
C VAL A 345 11.36 9.39 6.14
N ASN A 346 12.67 9.35 6.38
CA ASN A 346 13.50 10.54 6.43
C ASN A 346 14.51 10.54 5.28
N HIS A 347 14.82 11.73 4.78
CA HIS A 347 15.81 11.99 3.74
C HIS A 347 16.77 13.07 4.22
N VAL A 348 18.07 12.79 4.15
CA VAL A 348 19.11 13.74 4.54
C VAL A 348 19.66 14.42 3.29
N THR A 349 19.64 15.75 3.26
CA THR A 349 20.22 16.56 2.18
C THR A 349 21.42 17.37 2.68
N GLY A 350 22.30 17.79 1.78
CA GLY A 350 23.50 18.57 2.12
C GLY A 350 24.76 17.72 2.39
N CYS A 351 24.77 16.44 1.99
CA CYS A 351 25.92 15.54 2.17
C CYS A 351 26.96 15.60 1.04
N ASP A 352 26.54 15.90 -0.20
CA ASP A 352 27.38 15.67 -1.38
C ASP A 352 28.37 16.81 -1.71
N ASN A 353 28.14 18.03 -1.18
CA ASN A 353 28.84 19.24 -1.63
C ASN A 353 29.74 19.88 -0.56
N GLY A 354 30.07 19.17 0.52
CA GLY A 354 30.82 19.75 1.64
C GLY A 354 30.09 20.93 2.31
N SER A 355 28.76 21.03 2.13
CA SER A 355 27.90 22.00 2.82
C SER A 355 28.17 21.93 4.31
N THR A 356 28.12 23.05 5.03
CA THR A 356 28.19 23.10 6.49
C THR A 356 26.83 22.95 7.16
N VAL A 357 25.74 22.85 6.37
CA VAL A 357 24.35 22.79 6.81
C VAL A 357 23.63 21.64 6.14
N ARG A 358 22.97 20.80 6.95
CA ARG A 358 22.33 19.53 6.55
C ARG A 358 20.88 19.59 6.99
N GLU A 359 20.00 19.04 6.18
CA GLU A 359 18.57 19.03 6.47
C GLU A 359 18.06 17.59 6.53
N ILE A 360 17.27 17.29 7.56
CA ILE A 360 16.54 16.02 7.68
C ILE A 360 15.09 16.34 7.33
N GLN A 361 14.65 15.86 6.17
CA GLN A 361 13.31 16.06 5.64
C GLN A 361 12.48 14.79 5.84
N PHE A 362 11.18 14.94 6.09
CA PHE A 362 10.28 13.83 6.37
C PHE A 362 9.25 13.68 5.25
N ALA A 363 8.94 12.44 4.90
CA ALA A 363 7.92 12.10 3.93
C ALA A 363 7.12 10.87 4.40
N TRP A 364 5.88 10.75 3.97
CA TRP A 364 5.10 9.53 4.18
C TRP A 364 5.70 8.40 3.34
N LYS A 365 5.85 7.22 3.95
CA LYS A 365 6.32 6.01 3.25
C LYS A 365 5.37 5.58 2.13
N SER A 366 4.07 5.75 2.36
CA SER A 366 2.99 5.53 1.40
C SER A 366 2.12 6.78 1.33
N PRO A 367 2.49 7.79 0.52
CA PRO A 367 1.74 9.03 0.42
C PRO A 367 0.42 8.82 -0.33
N ASN A 368 -0.60 9.60 0.03
CA ASN A 368 -1.89 9.56 -0.65
C ASN A 368 -1.71 10.02 -2.12
N PRO A 369 -2.18 9.26 -3.13
CA PRO A 369 -2.03 9.60 -4.54
C PRO A 369 -2.65 10.95 -4.94
N GLY A 370 -3.68 11.41 -4.23
CA GLY A 370 -4.32 12.71 -4.47
C GLY A 370 -3.69 13.86 -3.70
N ASN A 371 -2.95 13.58 -2.62
CA ASN A 371 -2.29 14.61 -1.79
C ASN A 371 -1.11 14.01 -1.01
N ILE A 372 0.12 14.31 -1.45
CA ILE A 372 1.34 13.74 -0.88
C ILE A 372 1.61 14.13 0.58
N SER A 373 0.93 15.16 1.10
CA SER A 373 1.04 15.59 2.49
C SER A 373 0.25 14.71 3.46
N LEU A 374 -0.59 13.80 2.94
CA LEU A 374 -1.40 12.88 3.73
C LEU A 374 -0.89 11.43 3.58
N PRO A 375 -0.99 10.62 4.65
CA PRO A 375 -0.73 9.19 4.54
C PRO A 375 -1.83 8.47 3.75
N TYR A 376 -1.47 7.36 3.10
CA TYR A 376 -2.43 6.51 2.39
C TYR A 376 -2.90 5.29 3.22
N ASN A 377 -2.07 4.81 4.14
CA ASN A 377 -2.22 3.51 4.79
C ASN A 377 -2.40 3.56 6.31
N CYS A 378 -2.58 4.76 6.88
CA CYS A 378 -2.86 4.97 8.30
C CYS A 378 -3.83 6.15 8.46
N ASP A 379 -4.59 6.17 9.56
CA ASP A 379 -5.50 7.25 9.89
C ASP A 379 -5.49 7.52 11.41
N GLY A 380 -5.39 8.79 11.81
CA GLY A 380 -5.13 9.21 13.19
C GLY A 380 -3.68 9.00 13.66
N GLY A 381 -3.36 9.37 14.89
CA GLY A 381 -1.99 9.31 15.43
C GLY A 381 -1.18 10.56 15.07
N VAL A 382 -0.05 10.39 14.38
CA VAL A 382 0.76 11.51 13.86
C VAL A 382 -0.05 12.28 12.80
N ALA A 383 -0.53 13.47 13.16
CA ALA A 383 -1.44 14.24 12.32
C ALA A 383 -0.77 14.96 11.13
N ALA A 384 0.54 15.20 11.21
CA ALA A 384 1.30 15.88 10.16
C ALA A 384 2.76 15.41 10.17
N LEU A 385 3.43 15.52 9.02
CA LEU A 385 4.86 15.28 8.94
C LEU A 385 5.61 16.26 9.84
N PRO A 386 6.63 15.81 10.59
CA PRO A 386 7.47 16.69 11.38
C PRO A 386 8.13 17.79 10.54
N PRO A 387 8.44 18.96 11.14
CA PRO A 387 9.18 20.00 10.47
C PRO A 387 10.60 19.53 10.11
N THR A 388 11.15 20.08 9.03
CA THR A 388 12.54 19.82 8.64
C THR A 388 13.51 20.21 9.77
N ILE A 389 14.39 19.28 10.13
CA ILE A 389 15.45 19.55 11.11
C ILE A 389 16.69 20.04 10.37
N VAL A 390 17.18 21.23 10.74
CA VAL A 390 18.41 21.81 10.19
C VAL A 390 19.53 21.63 11.21
N THR A 391 20.66 21.06 10.79
CA THR A 391 21.75 20.68 11.69
C THR A 391 23.14 20.88 11.08
N SER A 392 24.11 21.22 11.93
CA SER A 392 25.53 21.34 11.57
C SER A 392 26.27 20.00 11.63
N ARG A 393 25.62 18.92 12.09
CA ARG A 393 26.20 17.58 12.23
C ARG A 393 26.62 16.97 10.90
N SER A 394 27.60 16.07 10.96
CA SER A 394 28.06 15.32 9.79
C SER A 394 27.02 14.28 9.38
N CYS A 395 27.01 13.93 8.09
CA CYS A 395 26.07 12.94 7.57
C CYS A 395 26.29 11.54 8.17
N GLU A 396 27.55 11.17 8.47
CA GLU A 396 27.86 9.93 9.18
C GLU A 396 27.16 9.88 10.54
N LEU A 397 27.21 10.97 11.32
CA LEU A 397 26.56 11.01 12.63
C LEU A 397 25.03 10.94 12.52
N ILE A 398 24.44 11.63 11.53
CA ILE A 398 22.99 11.61 11.30
C ILE A 398 22.53 10.20 10.89
N LEU A 399 23.23 9.54 9.98
CA LEU A 399 22.85 8.22 9.49
C LEU A 399 23.05 7.12 10.55
N ASP A 400 24.15 7.17 11.31
CA ASP A 400 24.47 6.14 12.31
C ASP A 400 23.67 6.30 13.61
N ASN A 401 23.11 7.48 13.89
CA ASN A 401 22.47 7.79 15.18
C ASN A 401 21.02 8.29 15.03
N ALA A 402 20.22 7.61 14.21
CA ALA A 402 18.80 7.90 14.00
C ALA A 402 17.98 8.13 15.28
N ARG A 403 18.24 7.31 16.32
CA ARG A 403 17.55 7.41 17.62
C ARG A 403 17.89 8.67 18.42
N VAL A 404 19.06 9.26 18.18
CA VAL A 404 19.53 10.43 18.95
C VAL A 404 18.85 11.68 18.42
N TRP A 405 18.82 11.86 17.10
CA TRP A 405 18.20 13.04 16.50
C TRP A 405 16.69 12.90 16.34
N SER A 406 16.10 11.70 16.39
CA SER A 406 14.63 11.54 16.34
C SER A 406 13.94 12.24 17.52
N GLY A 407 14.60 12.31 18.69
CA GLY A 407 14.10 13.10 19.83
C GLY A 407 14.09 14.61 19.58
N TRP A 408 14.84 15.10 18.58
CA TRP A 408 14.90 16.53 18.23
C TRP A 408 13.65 17.02 17.49
N ILE A 409 12.79 16.10 17.05
CA ILE A 409 11.50 16.41 16.41
C ILE A 409 10.61 17.18 17.38
N ASP A 410 10.53 16.73 18.63
CA ASP A 410 9.66 17.33 19.65
C ASP A 410 10.39 18.40 20.47
N GLN A 411 11.69 18.22 20.71
CA GLN A 411 12.48 19.12 21.55
C GLN A 411 13.92 19.28 21.05
N LYS A 412 14.32 20.51 20.76
CA LYS A 412 15.71 20.83 20.38
C LYS A 412 16.71 20.35 21.46
N PRO A 413 17.91 19.87 21.05
CA PRO A 413 18.95 19.48 21.99
C PRO A 413 19.49 20.67 22.79
N GLU A 414 20.09 20.38 23.96
CA GLU A 414 20.81 21.38 24.75
C GLU A 414 22.10 21.82 24.06
N CYS A 415 22.40 23.12 24.10
CA CYS A 415 23.64 23.64 23.54
C CYS A 415 24.85 23.22 24.39
N ASP A 416 25.88 22.72 23.72
CA ASP A 416 27.18 22.34 24.26
C ASP A 416 28.34 22.83 23.37
N SER A 417 29.58 22.47 23.72
CA SER A 417 30.79 22.84 22.97
C SER A 417 30.84 22.36 21.52
N THR A 418 29.99 21.42 21.13
CA THR A 418 30.00 20.84 19.78
C THR A 418 29.20 21.66 18.76
N PHE A 419 28.33 22.57 19.22
CA PHE A 419 27.48 23.42 18.38
C PHE A 419 28.12 24.78 18.00
N TYR A 420 29.22 25.19 18.62
CA TYR A 420 29.97 26.39 18.25
C TYR A 420 31.38 26.06 17.78
N ASP A 421 32.01 27.03 17.11
CA ASP A 421 33.39 27.00 16.67
C ASP A 421 34.04 28.36 16.94
N TYR A 422 35.35 28.50 16.68
CA TYR A 422 36.07 29.74 16.95
C TYR A 422 36.97 30.16 15.79
N ASN A 423 37.16 31.48 15.64
CA ASN A 423 38.13 32.06 14.74
C ASN A 423 39.14 32.90 15.55
N VAL A 424 40.41 32.85 15.17
CA VAL A 424 41.49 33.56 15.86
C VAL A 424 41.97 34.72 14.99
N SER A 425 41.90 35.95 15.49
CA SER A 425 42.33 37.14 14.76
C SER A 425 43.85 37.20 14.55
N GLN A 426 44.30 38.10 13.68
CA GLN A 426 45.71 38.48 13.61
C GLN A 426 46.17 39.21 14.89
N CYS A 427 47.49 39.27 15.08
CA CYS A 427 48.11 39.95 16.22
C CYS A 427 48.02 41.47 16.08
N ASP A 428 47.54 42.13 17.12
CA ASP A 428 47.49 43.59 17.23
C ASP A 428 48.87 44.19 17.57
N SER A 429 48.99 45.52 17.56
CA SER A 429 50.26 46.21 17.86
C SER A 429 50.80 45.99 19.28
N ASN A 430 49.96 45.46 20.19
CA ASN A 430 50.30 45.13 21.57
C ASN A 430 50.62 43.64 21.74
N ALA A 431 50.78 42.89 20.66
CA ALA A 431 51.05 41.45 20.66
C ALA A 431 49.94 40.60 21.31
N HIS A 432 48.68 41.01 21.17
CA HIS A 432 47.52 40.21 21.54
C HIS A 432 46.69 39.83 20.30
N ARG A 433 45.96 38.71 20.37
CA ARG A 433 44.95 38.32 19.37
C ARG A 433 43.65 37.90 20.05
N THR A 434 42.54 38.08 19.35
CA THR A 434 41.19 37.80 19.87
C THR A 434 40.70 36.46 19.32
N VAL A 435 40.25 35.59 20.21
CA VAL A 435 39.49 34.38 19.86
C VAL A 435 38.01 34.75 19.88
N GLN A 436 37.37 34.69 18.71
CA GLN A 436 35.95 34.98 18.53
C GLN A 436 35.18 33.67 18.33
N TYR A 437 34.27 33.38 19.24
CA TYR A 437 33.38 32.22 19.15
C TYR A 437 32.14 32.55 18.31
N PHE A 438 31.65 31.59 17.55
CA PHE A 438 30.42 31.70 16.77
C PHE A 438 29.68 30.36 16.71
N TRP A 439 28.35 30.39 16.67
CA TRP A 439 27.54 29.19 16.46
C TRP A 439 27.75 28.67 15.04
N LYS A 440 27.82 27.34 14.87
CA LYS A 440 27.88 26.72 13.54
C LYS A 440 26.62 26.98 12.72
N LEU A 441 25.48 27.11 13.41
CA LEU A 441 24.20 27.53 12.86
C LEU A 441 23.59 28.67 13.70
N PRO A 442 23.96 29.93 13.40
CA PRO A 442 23.41 31.09 14.11
C PRO A 442 21.95 31.36 13.70
N SER A 443 21.17 31.92 14.62
CA SER A 443 19.81 32.39 14.35
C SER A 443 19.80 33.65 13.51
N ASP A 444 18.91 33.70 12.50
CA ASP A 444 18.71 34.86 11.63
C ASP A 444 18.31 36.12 12.41
N GLN A 445 17.66 35.94 13.56
CA GLN A 445 17.22 37.06 14.42
C GLN A 445 18.32 37.53 15.37
N ASN A 446 19.21 36.63 15.80
CA ASN A 446 20.27 36.93 16.75
C ASN A 446 21.43 35.95 16.60
N SER A 447 22.57 36.45 16.14
CA SER A 447 23.80 35.66 15.96
C SER A 447 24.39 35.10 17.26
N MET A 448 23.90 35.56 18.43
CA MET A 448 24.27 35.02 19.75
C MET A 448 23.46 33.78 20.14
N LEU A 449 22.43 33.41 19.37
CA LEU A 449 21.60 32.22 19.58
C LEU A 449 21.80 31.22 18.45
N SER A 450 21.70 29.92 18.76
CA SER A 450 21.73 28.84 17.77
C SER A 450 20.32 28.54 17.24
N THR A 451 20.19 28.18 15.96
CA THR A 451 18.93 27.60 15.45
C THR A 451 18.81 26.11 15.76
N GLU A 452 19.92 25.42 15.97
CA GLU A 452 19.99 23.95 16.11
C GLU A 452 19.69 23.47 17.53
N CYS A 453 20.12 24.22 18.55
CA CYS A 453 20.00 23.86 19.96
C CYS A 453 19.28 24.96 20.75
N SER A 454 18.70 24.59 21.89
CA SER A 454 18.13 25.54 22.85
C SER A 454 18.54 25.17 24.27
N TRP A 455 18.68 26.17 25.14
CA TRP A 455 19.17 25.98 26.52
C TRP A 455 20.60 25.42 26.58
N GLY A 456 21.13 25.13 27.78
CA GLY A 456 22.50 24.68 27.95
C GLY A 456 23.50 25.84 28.08
N VAL A 457 24.65 25.72 27.41
CA VAL A 457 25.71 26.74 27.49
C VAL A 457 25.46 27.91 26.53
N SER A 458 25.72 29.13 26.99
CA SER A 458 25.75 30.31 26.12
C SER A 458 27.03 30.37 25.31
N LEU A 459 27.00 31.09 24.18
CA LEU A 459 28.19 31.33 23.36
C LEU A 459 29.27 32.00 24.23
N PRO A 460 30.51 31.46 24.31
CA PRO A 460 31.54 32.05 25.14
C PRO A 460 31.92 33.47 24.69
N GLU A 461 32.28 34.34 25.64
CA GLU A 461 32.76 35.68 25.33
C GLU A 461 34.12 35.65 24.61
N ASN A 462 34.39 36.71 23.84
CA ASN A 462 35.66 36.83 23.13
C ASN A 462 36.83 36.98 24.10
N ILE A 463 37.83 36.11 23.96
CA ILE A 463 39.00 36.08 24.84
C ILE A 463 40.21 36.68 24.12
N LYS A 464 41.01 37.48 24.82
CA LYS A 464 42.31 37.96 24.33
C LYS A 464 43.41 37.01 24.81
N ILE A 465 44.23 36.55 23.88
CA ILE A 465 45.38 35.67 24.15
C ILE A 465 46.66 36.32 23.63
N ASP A 466 47.79 35.96 24.25
CA ASP A 466 49.12 36.44 23.84
C ASP A 466 49.50 35.88 22.46
N CYS A 467 50.23 36.69 21.69
CA CYS A 467 50.72 36.30 20.38
C CYS A 467 51.99 35.46 20.45
N GLU A 468 52.04 34.41 19.63
CA GLU A 468 53.19 33.54 19.46
C GLU A 468 54.36 34.20 18.68
N TYR A 469 54.12 35.34 18.04
CA TYR A 469 55.11 36.09 17.27
C TYR A 469 54.99 37.60 17.49
N MET A 470 56.10 38.32 17.33
CA MET A 470 56.11 39.78 17.40
C MET A 470 55.63 40.38 16.05
N PRO A 471 54.57 41.22 16.04
CA PRO A 471 54.09 41.85 14.82
C PRO A 471 55.01 43.00 14.38
N THR A 472 55.10 43.23 13.07
CA THR A 472 55.91 44.31 12.48
C THR A 472 55.37 45.72 12.76
N SER A 473 54.14 45.82 13.27
CA SER A 473 53.52 47.06 13.73
C SER A 473 53.87 47.40 15.19
N SER A 474 54.58 46.52 15.91
CA SER A 474 54.93 46.75 17.31
C SER A 474 55.95 47.89 17.46
N PRO A 475 55.78 48.82 18.43
CA PRO A 475 56.76 49.86 18.72
C PRO A 475 58.12 49.28 19.15
N THR A 476 58.13 48.10 19.78
CA THR A 476 59.35 47.39 20.15
C THR A 476 60.14 46.95 18.92
N PHE A 477 59.45 46.52 17.85
CA PHE A 477 60.11 46.20 16.59
C PHE A 477 60.67 47.45 15.92
N ALA A 478 59.92 48.55 15.90
CA ALA A 478 60.40 49.81 15.32
C ALA A 478 61.73 50.25 15.97
N ALA A 479 61.84 50.14 17.29
CA ALA A 479 63.09 50.45 18.00
C ALA A 479 64.24 49.50 17.61
N LEU A 480 64.00 48.19 17.53
CA LEU A 480 65.01 47.21 17.12
C LEU A 480 65.44 47.38 15.65
N ALA A 481 64.51 47.72 14.75
CA ALA A 481 64.80 47.99 13.36
C ALA A 481 65.68 49.24 13.20
N VAL A 482 65.38 50.32 13.93
CA VAL A 482 66.20 51.53 13.95
C VAL A 482 67.63 51.22 14.43
N LEU A 483 67.77 50.45 15.51
CA LEU A 483 69.08 50.01 16.01
C LEU A 483 69.83 49.15 14.97
N ALA A 484 69.15 48.21 14.32
CA ALA A 484 69.73 47.38 13.27
C ALA A 484 70.23 48.23 12.08
N VAL A 485 69.46 49.25 11.66
CA VAL A 485 69.88 50.20 10.61
C VAL A 485 71.14 50.97 11.02
N ILE A 486 71.20 51.48 12.25
CA ILE A 486 72.38 52.20 12.75
C ILE A 486 73.61 51.29 12.70
N VAL A 487 73.50 50.04 13.18
CA VAL A 487 74.60 49.07 13.15
C VAL A 487 75.01 48.73 11.72
N ALA A 488 74.05 48.53 10.80
CA ALA A 488 74.35 48.27 9.40
C ALA A 488 75.11 49.43 8.75
N VAL A 489 74.73 50.68 9.03
CA VAL A 489 75.45 51.88 8.53
C VAL A 489 76.89 51.91 9.06
N LEU A 490 77.10 51.63 10.35
CA LEU A 490 78.45 51.55 10.93
C LEU A 490 79.30 50.45 10.28
N LEU A 491 78.71 49.28 9.99
CA LEU A 491 79.39 48.19 9.28
C LEU A 491 79.75 48.57 7.85
N VAL A 492 78.90 49.32 7.13
CA VAL A 492 79.21 49.84 5.78
C VAL A 492 80.39 50.81 5.85
N VAL A 493 80.38 51.76 6.80
CA VAL A 493 81.49 52.70 6.99
C VAL A 493 82.78 51.96 7.31
N ALA A 494 82.74 50.95 8.19
CA ALA A 494 83.88 50.11 8.51
C ALA A 494 84.39 49.33 7.30
N ALA A 495 83.51 48.74 6.48
CA ALA A 495 83.89 48.03 5.26
C ALA A 495 84.60 48.96 4.26
N ILE A 496 84.04 50.15 4.01
CA ILE A 496 84.64 51.16 3.12
C ILE A 496 86.01 51.59 3.64
N PHE A 497 86.13 51.82 4.96
CA PHE A 497 87.38 52.20 5.59
C PHE A 497 88.46 51.12 5.40
N VAL A 498 88.14 49.87 5.72
CA VAL A 498 89.06 48.73 5.58
C VAL A 498 89.50 48.55 4.13
N HIS A 499 88.56 48.65 3.19
CA HIS A 499 88.86 48.48 1.77
C HIS A 499 89.74 49.61 1.21
N LYS A 500 89.43 50.86 1.57
CA LYS A 500 90.15 52.06 1.09
C LYS A 500 91.56 52.14 1.67
N TYR A 501 91.74 51.79 2.95
CA TYR A 501 93.04 51.82 3.63
C TYR A 501 93.76 50.47 3.65
N ARG A 502 93.44 49.55 2.72
CA ARG A 502 94.04 48.20 2.63
C ARG A 502 95.57 48.18 2.55
N ASN A 503 96.16 49.25 2.01
CA ASN A 503 97.62 49.38 1.86
C ASN A 503 98.31 49.97 3.10
N ALA A 504 97.56 50.43 4.11
CA ALA A 504 98.13 50.92 5.35
C ALA A 504 98.82 49.77 6.10
N PRO A 505 100.01 50.01 6.70
CA PRO A 505 100.84 48.95 7.26
C PRO A 505 100.12 48.12 8.34
N ILE A 506 99.25 48.75 9.14
CA ILE A 506 98.47 48.08 10.20
C ILE A 506 97.41 47.14 9.59
N VAL A 507 96.66 47.61 8.59
CA VAL A 507 95.57 46.84 7.95
C VAL A 507 96.13 45.70 7.10
N LYS A 508 97.22 45.96 6.37
CA LYS A 508 97.92 44.94 5.57
C LYS A 508 98.52 43.83 6.43
N ARG A 509 99.08 44.17 7.60
CA ARG A 509 99.61 43.19 8.57
C ARG A 509 98.51 42.34 9.21
N SER A 510 97.30 42.88 9.35
CA SER A 510 96.12 42.18 9.91
C SER A 510 95.31 41.40 8.86
N GLN A 511 95.77 41.30 7.61
CA GLN A 511 95.06 40.70 6.47
C GLN A 511 93.66 41.29 6.26
N TYR A 512 93.54 42.25 5.33
CA TYR A 512 92.29 42.95 5.07
C TYR A 512 91.13 42.00 4.69
N GLU A 513 91.40 40.90 3.99
CA GLU A 513 90.41 39.89 3.57
C GLU A 513 89.67 39.26 4.76
N MET A 514 90.39 38.93 5.84
CA MET A 514 89.78 38.39 7.05
C MET A 514 88.91 39.44 7.76
N LEU A 515 89.33 40.70 7.74
CA LEU A 515 88.59 41.79 8.38
C LEU A 515 87.30 42.13 7.59
N GLU A 516 87.34 42.09 6.26
CA GLU A 516 86.13 42.21 5.41
C GLU A 516 85.15 41.05 5.65
N LEU A 517 85.65 39.81 5.80
CA LEU A 517 84.81 38.64 6.06
C LEU A 517 84.12 38.71 7.43
N MET A 518 84.81 39.21 8.47
CA MET A 518 84.20 39.47 9.78
C MET A 518 83.07 40.52 9.70
N ILE A 519 83.28 41.61 8.93
CA ILE A 519 82.26 42.64 8.72
C ILE A 519 81.06 42.06 7.96
N PHE A 520 81.29 41.18 6.98
CA PHE A 520 80.24 40.45 6.28
C PHE A 520 79.41 39.56 7.24
N GLY A 521 80.07 38.85 8.15
CA GLY A 521 79.38 38.12 9.22
C GLY A 521 78.54 39.04 10.12
N GLY A 522 79.00 40.26 10.37
CA GLY A 522 78.24 41.32 11.04
C GLY A 522 76.91 41.62 10.34
N PHE A 523 76.93 41.83 9.02
CA PHE A 523 75.69 42.06 8.24
C PHE A 523 74.71 40.90 8.34
N LEU A 524 75.18 39.66 8.32
CA LEU A 524 74.33 38.47 8.45
C LEU A 524 73.65 38.40 9.82
N THR A 525 74.37 38.72 10.91
CA THR A 525 73.78 38.75 12.26
C THR A 525 72.79 39.90 12.46
N THR A 526 73.05 41.08 11.88
CA THR A 526 72.10 42.20 11.89
C THR A 526 70.84 41.89 11.07
N GLY A 527 71.01 41.24 9.91
CA GLY A 527 69.89 40.74 9.11
C GLY A 527 69.06 39.69 9.83
N ALA A 528 69.70 38.81 10.62
CA ALA A 528 68.99 37.85 11.44
C ALA A 528 68.06 38.54 12.45
N ALA A 529 68.54 39.55 13.18
CA ALA A 529 67.73 40.26 14.18
C ALA A 529 66.41 40.83 13.60
N VAL A 530 66.42 41.27 12.34
CA VAL A 530 65.23 41.75 11.63
C VAL A 530 64.35 40.59 11.14
N ALA A 531 64.96 39.51 10.63
CA ALA A 531 64.24 38.35 10.09
C ALA A 531 63.45 37.55 11.14
N TYR A 532 63.80 37.65 12.43
CA TYR A 532 63.07 37.00 13.53
C TYR A 532 61.69 37.62 13.83
N VAL A 533 61.37 38.77 13.25
CA VAL A 533 60.09 39.46 13.43
C VAL A 533 59.11 39.12 12.32
N GLY A 534 57.81 39.16 12.63
CA GLY A 534 56.73 38.89 11.67
C GLY A 534 56.17 37.47 11.72
N GLN A 535 54.99 37.30 11.10
CA GLN A 535 54.25 36.04 11.09
C GLN A 535 55.09 34.91 10.47
N PRO A 536 55.14 33.71 11.09
CA PRO A 536 55.84 32.56 10.54
C PRO A 536 55.34 32.26 9.12
N SER A 537 56.22 32.43 8.14
CA SER A 537 55.99 32.03 6.75
C SER A 537 57.03 30.98 6.37
N ARG A 538 56.75 30.17 5.36
CA ARG A 538 57.69 29.14 4.88
C ARG A 538 59.09 29.73 4.60
N LEU A 539 59.15 30.97 4.11
CA LEU A 539 60.39 31.69 3.81
C LEU A 539 61.11 32.17 5.08
N LEU A 540 60.41 32.85 6.00
CA LEU A 540 61.02 33.37 7.22
C LEU A 540 61.49 32.26 8.15
N CYS A 541 60.74 31.16 8.25
CA CYS A 541 61.15 29.99 9.04
C CYS A 541 62.44 29.35 8.51
N GLY A 542 62.69 29.40 7.19
CA GLY A 542 63.93 28.89 6.60
C GLY A 542 65.12 29.83 6.79
N ILE A 543 64.93 31.13 6.61
CA ILE A 543 66.03 32.12 6.62
C ILE A 543 66.55 32.43 8.04
N ARG A 544 65.69 32.42 9.05
CA ARG A 544 66.03 32.75 10.45
C ARG A 544 67.25 31.96 10.99
N PRO A 545 67.26 30.61 10.99
CA PRO A 545 68.41 29.85 11.48
C PRO A 545 69.65 30.02 10.59
N VAL A 546 69.47 30.15 9.27
CA VAL A 546 70.59 30.30 8.32
C VAL A 546 71.37 31.58 8.59
N LEU A 547 70.69 32.72 8.77
CA LEU A 547 71.36 34.02 9.00
C LEU A 547 72.15 34.05 10.31
N VAL A 548 71.59 33.50 11.40
CA VAL A 548 72.28 33.46 12.70
C VAL A 548 73.49 32.54 12.64
N CYS A 549 73.33 31.31 12.12
CA CYS A 549 74.41 30.34 12.06
C CYS A 549 75.53 30.83 11.14
N MET A 550 75.21 31.30 9.93
CA MET A 550 76.22 31.80 8.98
C MET A 550 76.91 33.05 9.53
N GLY A 551 76.17 34.00 10.11
CA GLY A 551 76.75 35.20 10.70
C GLY A 551 77.71 34.88 11.85
N PHE A 552 77.29 34.01 12.78
CA PHE A 552 78.10 33.59 13.91
C PHE A 552 79.36 32.83 13.47
N ILE A 553 79.22 31.84 12.58
CA ILE A 553 80.35 31.06 12.05
C ILE A 553 81.35 31.96 11.32
N THR A 554 80.88 32.94 10.56
CA THR A 554 81.75 33.85 9.81
C THR A 554 82.56 34.75 10.75
N ILE A 555 81.94 35.32 11.80
CA ILE A 555 82.63 36.17 12.78
C ILE A 555 83.61 35.35 13.63
N PHE A 556 83.12 34.28 14.26
CA PHE A 556 83.94 33.48 15.18
C PHE A 556 84.99 32.66 14.43
N GLY A 557 84.69 32.15 13.24
CA GLY A 557 85.65 31.44 12.40
C GLY A 557 86.85 32.32 12.05
N VAL A 558 86.62 33.58 11.69
CA VAL A 558 87.71 34.54 11.45
C VAL A 558 88.51 34.83 12.72
N LEU A 559 87.84 35.02 13.86
CA LEU A 559 88.52 35.25 15.14
C LEU A 559 89.44 34.09 15.52
N VAL A 560 88.96 32.85 15.36
CA VAL A 560 89.72 31.64 15.66
C VAL A 560 90.91 31.51 14.72
N MET A 561 90.72 31.69 13.40
CA MET A 561 91.82 31.65 12.43
C MET A 561 92.90 32.69 12.71
N LYS A 562 92.51 33.92 13.08
CA LYS A 562 93.47 34.96 13.50
C LYS A 562 94.20 34.59 14.80
N SER A 563 93.49 34.02 15.76
CA SER A 563 94.06 33.62 17.06
C SER A 563 95.05 32.46 16.91
N LEU A 564 94.71 31.44 16.10
CA LEU A 564 95.58 30.30 15.82
C LEU A 564 96.86 30.72 15.10
N ARG A 565 96.75 31.62 14.11
CA ARG A 565 97.93 32.15 13.43
C ARG A 565 98.85 32.94 14.39
N ALA A 566 98.28 33.71 15.31
CA ALA A 566 99.07 34.37 16.33
C ALA A 566 99.76 33.36 17.26
N HIS A 567 99.12 32.24 17.56
CA HIS A 567 99.71 31.14 18.34
C HIS A 567 100.86 30.46 17.59
N GLU A 568 100.70 30.13 16.31
CA GLU A 568 101.76 29.52 15.48
C GLU A 568 103.00 30.43 15.38
N ILE A 569 102.82 31.74 15.19
CA ILE A 569 103.92 32.71 15.16
C ILE A 569 104.64 32.79 16.52
N CYS A 570 103.92 32.63 17.63
CA CYS A 570 104.52 32.59 18.97
C CYS A 570 105.25 31.27 19.25
N ASP A 571 104.77 30.14 18.73
CA ASP A 571 105.42 28.84 18.87
C ASP A 571 106.68 28.71 18.00
N GLU A 572 106.69 29.25 16.77
CA GLU A 572 107.90 29.29 15.93
C GLU A 572 108.98 30.25 16.47
N ALA A 573 108.60 31.21 17.33
CA ALA A 573 109.52 32.14 17.98
C ALA A 573 110.17 31.55 19.26
N ARG A 574 109.82 30.32 19.63
CA ARG A 574 110.31 29.60 20.81
C ARG A 574 111.20 28.43 20.42
#